data_AF-A0A175WCR2-F1
#
_entry.id   AF-A0A175WCR2-F1
#
_cell.length_a   1.000
_cell.length_b   1.000
_cell.length_c   1.000
_cell.angle_alpha   90.00
_cell.angle_beta   90.00
_cell.angle_gamma   90.00
#
_symmetry.space_group_name_H-M   'P 1'
#
loop_
_entity.id
_entity.type
_entity.pdbx_description
1 polymer ?
#
loop_
_entity_poly.entity_id
_entity_poly.type
_entity_poly.pdbx_seq_one_letter_code
_entity_poly.pdbx_strand_id
1 'polypeptide(L)'
;MVLALSSMLNTDESRYADVLGAKKHMNFETARCLSRYLLGEEFAGKWYYCSDEKSKNPRLDSVIQGLGCEGVELTNMYWAILRRYKLIRTAEEEERRRFTAAPLVTVSKSTFATSVYRLFRACLRACPTTKDMAINFVQAGQLRLQLFFSEAERLFLVHDRWLSVDGAIMELGLPDGLMEADIIFHTVKRLFADALEQLPSDVFPEDNSKMADGGRELEIKRAEQRLLSHLLLNSSTVHTILSRPALSLNWVVTSPQQNFEVQCHKASRCAYLWDSLLTAEDARSDKMPCIAPKGEDSPEQRTDQNKSVIPSVPTCRVCRSGHSEGWHYEYGLEEDEEYFFVLVTPSDPTSFVGLSSVKRTDAHPQPRSTPSIVPTSRPSFIAIGPRLQSLDILAIDTDRWYEERSFGNMRAVIGIVNGEKYLPDETRKRRRVQEDQ
;
A
#
# COMPACT_ATOMS: atom_id res chain seq x y z
N MET A 1 -31.96 35.64 24.59
CA MET A 1 -31.44 34.94 25.78
C MET A 1 -30.25 34.04 25.45
N VAL A 2 -30.37 33.09 24.50
CA VAL A 2 -29.29 32.13 24.18
C VAL A 2 -28.02 32.82 23.67
N LEU A 3 -28.13 33.82 22.78
CA LEU A 3 -27.01 34.64 22.30
C LEU A 3 -26.20 35.23 23.48
N ALA A 4 -26.88 35.92 24.41
CA ALA A 4 -26.23 36.53 25.57
C ALA A 4 -25.52 35.47 26.43
N LEU A 5 -26.15 34.33 26.69
CA LEU A 5 -25.53 33.23 27.44
C LEU A 5 -24.32 32.65 26.70
N SER A 6 -24.41 32.47 25.39
CA SER A 6 -23.30 32.00 24.57
C SER A 6 -22.13 32.99 24.60
N SER A 7 -22.39 34.29 24.50
CA SER A 7 -21.36 35.33 24.62
C SER A 7 -20.72 35.36 26.01
N MET A 8 -21.51 35.19 27.08
CA MET A 8 -21.00 35.13 28.45
C MET A 8 -20.14 33.87 28.71
N LEU A 9 -20.50 32.73 28.12
CA LEU A 9 -19.72 31.51 28.24
C LEU A 9 -18.43 31.56 27.43
N ASN A 10 -18.42 32.30 26.31
CA ASN A 10 -17.30 32.32 25.38
C ASN A 10 -16.31 33.49 25.60
N THR A 11 -16.34 34.13 26.77
CA THR A 11 -15.44 35.22 27.12
C THR A 11 -14.70 34.89 28.42
N ASP A 12 -13.42 35.27 28.48
CA ASP A 12 -12.59 35.16 29.68
C ASP A 12 -12.72 36.41 30.58
N GLU A 13 -13.62 37.34 30.24
CA GLU A 13 -13.81 38.57 31.01
C GLU A 13 -14.33 38.28 32.42
N SER A 14 -13.60 38.78 33.42
CA SER A 14 -13.88 38.59 34.85
C SER A 14 -15.26 39.06 35.31
N ARG A 15 -15.94 39.95 34.54
CA ARG A 15 -17.28 40.45 34.86
C ARG A 15 -18.37 39.37 34.86
N TYR A 16 -18.08 38.19 34.32
CA TYR A 16 -18.98 37.04 34.31
C TYR A 16 -18.53 35.93 35.29
N ALA A 17 -17.96 36.30 36.44
CA ALA A 17 -17.47 35.36 37.46
C ALA A 17 -18.52 34.31 37.90
N ASP A 18 -19.81 34.66 37.89
CA ASP A 18 -20.91 33.73 38.22
C ASP A 18 -21.01 32.55 37.25
N VAL A 19 -20.44 32.66 36.06
CA VAL A 19 -20.45 31.62 35.04
C VAL A 19 -19.47 30.49 35.37
N LEU A 20 -18.50 30.69 36.27
CA LEU A 20 -17.56 29.63 36.69
C LEU A 20 -18.27 28.39 37.26
N GLY A 21 -19.46 28.58 37.86
CA GLY A 21 -20.31 27.48 38.34
C GLY A 21 -21.07 26.73 37.24
N ALA A 22 -21.21 27.31 36.04
CA ALA A 22 -22.03 26.78 34.96
C ALA A 22 -21.61 25.37 34.54
N LYS A 23 -20.29 25.06 34.55
CA LYS A 23 -19.78 23.71 34.27
C LYS A 23 -20.41 22.62 35.15
N LYS A 24 -20.65 22.95 36.43
CA LYS A 24 -21.22 22.00 37.41
C LYS A 24 -22.74 22.01 37.40
N HIS A 25 -23.36 23.18 37.22
CA HIS A 25 -24.79 23.39 37.49
C HIS A 25 -25.66 23.55 36.24
N MET A 26 -25.10 23.74 35.04
CA MET A 26 -25.91 23.84 33.83
C MET A 26 -26.62 22.52 33.52
N ASN A 27 -27.94 22.58 33.43
CA ASN A 27 -28.77 21.42 33.11
C ASN A 27 -28.68 21.06 31.61
N PHE A 28 -29.14 19.85 31.28
CA PHE A 28 -29.12 19.32 29.92
C PHE A 28 -29.90 20.18 28.92
N GLU A 29 -31.09 20.68 29.29
CA GLU A 29 -31.93 21.45 28.36
C GLU A 29 -31.28 22.78 27.96
N THR A 30 -30.67 23.50 28.90
CA THR A 30 -29.92 24.73 28.61
C THR A 30 -28.70 24.43 27.73
N ALA A 31 -27.95 23.38 28.04
CA ALA A 31 -26.81 22.95 27.22
C ALA A 31 -27.24 22.54 25.80
N ARG A 32 -28.40 21.88 25.66
CA ARG A 32 -28.99 21.51 24.37
C ARG A 32 -29.40 22.73 23.57
N CYS A 33 -29.98 23.76 24.20
CA CYS A 33 -30.30 25.02 23.53
C CYS A 33 -29.04 25.74 23.03
N LEU A 34 -27.95 25.74 23.81
CA LEU A 34 -26.66 26.30 23.39
C LEU A 34 -26.04 25.50 22.23
N SER A 35 -26.08 24.17 22.30
CA SER A 35 -25.64 23.29 21.22
C SER A 35 -26.41 23.56 19.92
N ARG A 36 -27.75 23.64 19.98
CA ARG A 36 -28.58 23.98 18.81
C ARG A 36 -28.30 25.36 18.26
N TYR A 37 -27.95 26.31 19.12
CA TYR A 37 -27.57 27.65 18.71
C TYR A 37 -26.24 27.64 17.95
N LEU A 38 -25.20 27.02 18.51
CA LEU A 38 -23.88 26.92 17.86
C LEU A 38 -23.91 26.08 16.57
N LEU A 39 -24.69 25.00 16.55
CA LEU A 39 -24.82 24.12 15.37
C LEU A 39 -25.96 24.55 14.43
N GLY A 40 -26.51 25.74 14.63
CA GLY A 40 -27.58 26.30 13.80
C GLY A 40 -27.06 26.82 12.45
N GLU A 41 -27.99 27.15 11.56
CA GLU A 41 -27.69 27.63 10.19
C GLU A 41 -26.84 28.91 10.17
N GLU A 42 -26.98 29.78 11.16
CA GLU A 42 -26.18 31.01 11.31
C GLU A 42 -24.68 30.77 11.40
N PHE A 43 -24.28 29.56 11.80
CA PHE A 43 -22.89 29.14 11.97
C PHE A 43 -22.53 27.96 11.07
N ALA A 44 -23.30 27.73 10.00
CA ALA A 44 -22.98 26.72 9.01
C ALA A 44 -21.55 26.91 8.49
N GLY A 45 -20.78 25.82 8.41
CA GLY A 45 -19.37 25.84 8.01
C GLY A 45 -18.40 26.21 9.12
N LYS A 46 -18.82 26.39 10.37
CA LYS A 46 -17.91 26.55 11.52
C LYS A 46 -17.74 25.26 12.30
N TRP A 47 -16.51 24.97 12.70
CA TRP A 47 -16.17 23.85 13.58
C TRP A 47 -15.66 24.39 14.90
N TYR A 48 -16.35 24.03 15.98
CA TYR A 48 -15.96 24.47 17.30
C TYR A 48 -14.95 23.50 17.92
N TYR A 49 -13.93 24.03 18.59
CA TYR A 49 -12.91 23.27 19.32
C TYR A 49 -12.50 24.03 20.59
N CYS A 50 -11.69 23.45 21.48
CA CYS A 50 -11.10 24.18 22.62
C CYS A 50 -9.57 24.17 22.60
N SER A 51 -8.93 25.09 23.33
CA SER A 51 -7.46 25.20 23.40
C SER A 51 -6.79 23.90 23.85
N ASP A 52 -7.44 23.15 24.76
CA ASP A 52 -6.96 21.84 25.22
C ASP A 52 -6.96 20.78 24.12
N GLU A 53 -7.90 20.84 23.17
CA GLU A 53 -7.92 19.95 21.99
C GLU A 53 -6.80 20.33 21.02
N LYS A 54 -6.64 21.63 20.74
CA LYS A 54 -5.61 22.15 19.84
C LYS A 54 -4.19 21.85 20.34
N SER A 55 -3.95 21.94 21.64
CA SER A 55 -2.65 21.62 22.24
C SER A 55 -2.32 20.13 22.21
N LYS A 56 -3.32 19.24 22.18
CA LYS A 56 -3.12 17.79 22.13
C LYS A 56 -3.02 17.25 20.70
N ASN A 57 -3.65 17.93 19.74
CA ASN A 57 -3.64 17.53 18.35
C ASN A 57 -3.08 18.65 17.45
N PRO A 58 -1.79 18.61 17.09
CA PRO A 58 -1.19 19.61 16.21
C PRO A 58 -1.75 19.57 14.77
N ARG A 59 -2.46 18.50 14.37
CA ARG A 59 -3.12 18.36 13.07
C ARG A 59 -4.55 18.89 13.06
N LEU A 60 -5.05 19.44 14.18
CA LEU A 60 -6.44 19.87 14.34
C LEU A 60 -6.90 20.80 13.21
N ASP A 61 -6.10 21.81 12.87
CA ASP A 61 -6.44 22.77 11.83
C ASP A 61 -6.62 22.10 10.45
N SER A 62 -5.78 21.10 10.13
CA SER A 62 -5.89 20.31 8.90
C SER A 62 -7.11 19.39 8.89
N VAL A 63 -7.48 18.82 10.04
CA VAL A 63 -8.69 17.99 10.18
C VAL A 63 -9.94 18.85 9.98
N ILE A 64 -9.99 20.02 10.62
CA ILE A 64 -11.09 20.99 10.47
C ILE A 64 -11.24 21.44 9.02
N GLN A 65 -10.12 21.73 8.34
CA GLN A 65 -10.13 22.05 6.92
C GLN A 65 -10.67 20.88 6.07
N GLY A 66 -10.27 19.63 6.37
CA GLY A 66 -10.78 18.43 5.70
C GLY A 66 -12.28 18.17 5.93
N LEU A 67 -12.82 18.64 7.06
CA LEU A 67 -14.26 18.66 7.34
C LEU A 67 -15.02 19.74 6.54
N GLY A 68 -14.31 20.59 5.81
CA GLY A 68 -14.86 21.70 5.03
C GLY A 68 -15.37 22.85 5.91
N CYS A 69 -14.74 23.05 7.07
CA CYS A 69 -15.18 24.03 8.07
C CYS A 69 -14.06 25.02 8.45
N GLU A 70 -14.44 26.16 9.01
CA GLU A 70 -13.57 27.14 9.66
C GLU A 70 -13.52 26.86 11.17
N GLY A 71 -12.31 26.76 11.74
CA GLY A 71 -12.14 26.51 13.16
C GLY A 71 -12.51 27.73 14.02
N VAL A 72 -13.35 27.54 15.04
CA VAL A 72 -13.73 28.55 16.03
C VAL A 72 -13.46 28.03 17.43
N GLU A 73 -12.59 28.73 18.15
CA GLU A 73 -12.25 28.36 19.51
C GLU A 73 -13.35 28.72 20.50
N LEU A 74 -13.73 27.73 21.32
CA LEU A 74 -14.59 27.89 22.49
C LEU A 74 -13.75 27.89 23.75
N THR A 75 -14.19 28.63 24.76
CA THR A 75 -13.60 28.53 26.10
C THR A 75 -13.70 27.09 26.61
N ASN A 76 -12.69 26.66 27.37
CA ASN A 76 -12.64 25.30 27.95
C ASN A 76 -13.89 24.98 28.80
N MET A 77 -14.48 25.98 29.45
CA MET A 77 -15.71 25.83 30.21
C MET A 77 -16.91 25.53 29.31
N TYR A 78 -17.10 26.29 28.24
CA TYR A 78 -18.23 26.11 27.32
C TYR A 78 -18.12 24.75 26.62
N TRP A 79 -16.92 24.42 26.12
CA TRP A 79 -16.62 23.10 25.57
C TRP A 79 -16.94 21.97 26.53
N ALA A 80 -16.49 22.07 27.79
CA ALA A 80 -16.71 21.03 28.80
C ALA A 80 -18.21 20.82 29.13
N ILE A 81 -19.02 21.88 29.14
CA ILE A 81 -20.48 21.78 29.33
C ILE A 81 -21.10 20.94 28.21
N LEU A 82 -20.77 21.23 26.95
CA LEU A 82 -21.30 20.52 25.79
C LEU A 82 -20.80 19.06 25.75
N ARG A 83 -19.52 18.83 26.05
CA ARG A 83 -18.91 17.49 26.12
C ARG A 83 -19.50 16.62 27.22
N ARG A 84 -19.80 17.20 28.39
CA ARG A 84 -20.44 16.48 29.52
C ARG A 84 -21.72 15.74 29.09
N TYR A 85 -22.48 16.36 28.20
CA TYR A 85 -23.75 15.81 27.69
C TYR A 85 -23.62 15.18 26.29
N LYS A 86 -22.39 14.97 25.77
CA LYS A 86 -22.11 14.45 24.43
C LYS A 86 -22.81 15.22 23.30
N LEU A 87 -23.00 16.53 23.50
CA LEU A 87 -23.67 17.42 22.53
C LEU A 87 -22.72 17.96 21.45
N ILE A 88 -21.42 17.75 21.62
CA ILE A 88 -20.38 18.14 20.66
C ILE A 88 -19.33 17.03 20.53
N ARG A 89 -18.81 16.85 19.32
CA ARG A 89 -17.73 15.91 19.00
C ARG A 89 -16.42 16.66 18.86
N THR A 90 -15.31 15.99 19.14
CA THR A 90 -13.98 16.48 18.70
C THR A 90 -13.91 16.42 17.17
N ALA A 91 -12.98 17.17 16.57
CA ALA A 91 -12.78 17.14 15.13
C ALA A 91 -12.45 15.72 14.63
N GLU A 92 -11.61 15.00 15.37
CA GLU A 92 -11.26 13.62 15.08
C GLU A 92 -12.44 12.64 15.22
N GLU A 93 -13.29 12.82 16.25
CA GLU A 93 -14.47 11.98 16.43
C GLU A 93 -15.43 12.13 15.25
N GLU A 94 -15.61 13.36 14.74
CA GLU A 94 -16.44 13.61 13.58
C GLU A 94 -15.78 13.13 12.28
N GLU A 95 -14.47 13.32 12.10
CA GLU A 95 -13.72 12.79 10.96
C GLU A 95 -13.85 11.27 10.89
N ARG A 96 -13.58 10.55 12.00
CA ARG A 96 -13.78 9.10 12.08
C ARG A 96 -15.22 8.68 11.78
N ARG A 97 -16.21 9.42 12.31
CA ARG A 97 -17.63 9.15 12.03
C ARG A 97 -17.97 9.30 10.56
N ARG A 98 -17.52 10.37 9.90
CA ARG A 98 -17.79 10.60 8.47
C ARG A 98 -17.04 9.60 7.59
N PHE A 99 -15.81 9.25 7.98
CA PHE A 99 -14.99 8.28 7.26
C PHE A 99 -15.58 6.87 7.32
N THR A 100 -16.03 6.43 8.49
CA THR A 100 -16.69 5.12 8.67
C THR A 100 -18.07 5.05 8.02
N ALA A 101 -18.78 6.18 7.94
CA ALA A 101 -20.06 6.27 7.23
C ALA A 101 -19.92 6.53 5.72
N ALA A 102 -18.69 6.68 5.20
CA ALA A 102 -18.46 6.98 3.80
C ALA A 102 -18.83 5.79 2.91
N PRO A 103 -19.34 6.02 1.68
CA PRO A 103 -19.68 4.95 0.75
C PRO A 103 -18.46 4.10 0.38
N LEU A 104 -18.66 2.78 0.26
CA LEU A 104 -17.62 1.87 -0.23
C LEU A 104 -17.36 2.12 -1.73
N VAL A 105 -16.09 2.03 -2.11
CA VAL A 105 -15.62 2.17 -3.50
C VAL A 105 -15.17 0.80 -4.01
N THR A 106 -15.64 0.44 -5.19
CA THR A 106 -15.09 -0.72 -5.91
C THR A 106 -13.71 -0.34 -6.45
N VAL A 107 -12.70 -1.17 -6.19
CA VAL A 107 -11.35 -0.96 -6.71
C VAL A 107 -11.42 -0.83 -8.24
N SER A 108 -10.90 0.29 -8.75
CA SER A 108 -10.89 0.52 -10.19
C SER A 108 -10.02 -0.52 -10.89
N LYS A 109 -10.35 -0.86 -12.14
CA LYS A 109 -9.59 -1.85 -12.93
C LYS A 109 -8.25 -1.29 -13.46
N SER A 110 -7.78 -0.15 -12.97
CA SER A 110 -6.47 0.37 -13.39
C SER A 110 -5.36 -0.56 -12.87
N THR A 111 -4.24 -0.62 -13.60
CA THR A 111 -3.06 -1.39 -13.21
C THR A 111 -2.55 -0.95 -11.85
N PHE A 112 -2.50 0.37 -11.63
CA PHE A 112 -2.08 0.98 -10.37
C PHE A 112 -2.98 0.56 -9.20
N ALA A 113 -4.30 0.78 -9.30
CA ALA A 113 -5.24 0.47 -8.21
C ALA A 113 -5.25 -1.03 -7.88
N THR A 114 -5.24 -1.88 -8.91
CA THR A 114 -5.18 -3.33 -8.74
C THR A 114 -3.89 -3.74 -8.03
N SER A 115 -2.75 -3.13 -8.40
CA SER A 115 -1.44 -3.41 -7.78
C SER A 115 -1.37 -2.94 -6.33
N VAL A 116 -1.84 -1.73 -6.02
CA VAL A 116 -1.90 -1.20 -4.66
C VAL A 116 -2.76 -2.10 -3.78
N TYR A 117 -3.98 -2.43 -4.22
CA TYR A 117 -4.88 -3.32 -3.47
C TYR A 117 -4.24 -4.69 -3.24
N ARG A 118 -3.73 -5.32 -4.30
CA ARG A 118 -3.17 -6.66 -4.24
C ARG A 118 -1.95 -6.73 -3.32
N LEU A 119 -1.04 -5.77 -3.44
CA LEU A 119 0.17 -5.73 -2.61
C LEU A 119 -0.11 -5.35 -1.17
N PHE A 120 -1.02 -4.41 -0.91
CA PHE A 120 -1.42 -4.12 0.45
C PHE A 120 -2.09 -5.33 1.12
N ARG A 121 -2.96 -6.04 0.38
CA ARG A 121 -3.55 -7.30 0.85
C ARG A 121 -2.49 -8.38 1.08
N ALA A 122 -1.46 -8.47 0.25
CA ALA A 122 -0.34 -9.40 0.44
C ALA A 122 0.47 -9.06 1.70
N CYS A 123 0.72 -7.77 1.98
CA CYS A 123 1.36 -7.33 3.23
C CYS A 123 0.56 -7.77 4.47
N LEU A 124 -0.76 -7.55 4.47
CA LEU A 124 -1.62 -8.00 5.57
C LEU A 124 -1.61 -9.53 5.70
N ARG A 125 -1.73 -10.25 4.57
CA ARG A 125 -1.72 -11.72 4.53
C ARG A 125 -0.42 -12.33 5.10
N ALA A 126 0.71 -11.70 4.80
CA ALA A 126 2.04 -12.13 5.22
C ALA A 126 2.35 -11.85 6.70
N CYS A 127 1.59 -10.97 7.35
CA CYS A 127 1.74 -10.64 8.76
C CYS A 127 0.80 -11.49 9.61
N PRO A 128 1.29 -12.32 10.55
CA PRO A 128 0.45 -13.22 11.34
C PRO A 128 -0.70 -12.52 12.09
N THR A 129 -0.49 -11.28 12.54
CA THR A 129 -1.47 -10.48 13.29
C THR A 129 -2.61 -9.97 12.41
N THR A 130 -2.37 -9.72 11.12
CA THR A 130 -3.34 -9.10 10.21
C THR A 130 -3.79 -10.02 9.06
N LYS A 131 -3.33 -11.27 9.03
CA LYS A 131 -3.56 -12.23 7.93
C LYS A 131 -5.02 -12.51 7.54
N ASP A 132 -5.93 -12.29 8.48
CA ASP A 132 -7.37 -12.54 8.34
C ASP A 132 -8.19 -11.23 8.32
N MET A 133 -7.53 -10.07 8.29
CA MET A 133 -8.20 -8.77 8.21
C MET A 133 -8.56 -8.43 6.76
N ALA A 134 -9.72 -7.80 6.57
CA ALA A 134 -10.17 -7.35 5.25
C ALA A 134 -9.76 -5.90 4.94
N ILE A 135 -9.81 -5.53 3.66
CA ILE A 135 -9.56 -4.16 3.17
C ILE A 135 -10.77 -3.73 2.36
N ASN A 136 -11.33 -2.57 2.68
CA ASN A 136 -12.33 -1.88 1.88
C ASN A 136 -11.86 -0.46 1.58
N PHE A 137 -12.12 0.04 0.37
CA PHE A 137 -11.89 1.44 0.04
C PHE A 137 -13.16 2.27 0.24
N VAL A 138 -13.01 3.52 0.66
CA VAL A 138 -14.13 4.43 0.92
C VAL A 138 -13.95 5.76 0.19
N GLN A 139 -15.06 6.30 -0.31
CA GLN A 139 -15.12 7.62 -0.92
C GLN A 139 -15.28 8.68 0.16
N ALA A 140 -14.17 8.99 0.83
CA ALA A 140 -14.14 9.91 1.96
C ALA A 140 -13.94 11.39 1.56
N GLY A 141 -13.91 11.70 0.26
CA GLY A 141 -13.88 13.07 -0.25
C GLY A 141 -12.66 13.86 0.23
N GLN A 142 -12.89 14.96 0.95
CA GLN A 142 -11.85 15.88 1.45
C GLN A 142 -11.33 15.54 2.85
N LEU A 143 -11.83 14.47 3.49
CA LEU A 143 -11.33 14.04 4.80
C LEU A 143 -9.83 13.74 4.72
N ARG A 144 -9.09 14.02 5.80
CA ARG A 144 -7.62 13.84 5.86
C ARG A 144 -7.23 12.51 6.49
N LEU A 145 -8.19 11.80 7.08
CA LEU A 145 -8.01 10.42 7.52
C LEU A 145 -7.75 9.52 6.31
N GLN A 146 -6.59 8.86 6.33
CA GLN A 146 -6.11 8.04 5.22
C GLN A 146 -6.60 6.59 5.31
N LEU A 147 -6.62 6.08 6.53
CA LEU A 147 -6.92 4.70 6.86
C LEU A 147 -7.56 4.63 8.24
N PHE A 148 -8.50 3.72 8.44
CA PHE A 148 -9.13 3.47 9.73
C PHE A 148 -9.35 1.97 9.96
N PHE A 149 -8.98 1.47 11.12
CA PHE A 149 -9.24 0.10 11.54
C PHE A 149 -10.57 -0.01 12.30
N SER A 150 -11.50 -0.80 11.75
CA SER A 150 -12.74 -1.19 12.41
C SER A 150 -12.52 -2.49 13.18
N GLU A 151 -12.36 -2.40 14.51
CA GLU A 151 -12.16 -3.58 15.36
C GLU A 151 -13.36 -4.53 15.31
N ALA A 152 -14.58 -3.99 15.31
CA ALA A 152 -15.82 -4.78 15.29
C ALA A 152 -15.96 -5.65 14.04
N GLU A 153 -15.49 -5.16 12.89
CA GLU A 153 -15.57 -5.85 11.61
C GLU A 153 -14.25 -6.51 11.19
N ARG A 154 -13.17 -6.29 11.96
CA ARG A 154 -11.80 -6.71 11.67
C ARG A 154 -11.35 -6.33 10.25
N LEU A 155 -11.58 -5.08 9.85
CA LEU A 155 -11.22 -4.59 8.53
C LEU A 155 -10.62 -3.19 8.56
N PHE A 156 -9.82 -2.89 7.54
CA PHE A 156 -9.31 -1.56 7.27
C PHE A 156 -10.15 -0.87 6.22
N LEU A 157 -10.64 0.33 6.55
CA LEU A 157 -11.21 1.28 5.61
C LEU A 157 -10.08 2.18 5.10
N VAL A 158 -9.86 2.24 3.80
CA VAL A 158 -8.79 3.01 3.17
C VAL A 158 -9.40 4.09 2.28
N HIS A 159 -8.87 5.29 2.32
CA HIS A 159 -9.34 6.36 1.45
C HIS A 159 -9.08 6.02 -0.03
N ASP A 160 -10.09 6.18 -0.88
CA ASP A 160 -10.00 5.91 -2.32
C ASP A 160 -8.94 6.71 -3.09
N ARG A 161 -8.42 7.81 -2.54
CA ARG A 161 -7.32 8.59 -3.15
C ARG A 161 -6.04 7.78 -3.36
N TRP A 162 -5.83 6.73 -2.56
CA TRP A 162 -4.71 5.80 -2.72
C TRP A 162 -4.85 4.87 -3.94
N LEU A 163 -6.00 4.88 -4.62
CA LEU A 163 -6.24 4.12 -5.85
C LEU A 163 -5.88 4.88 -7.14
N SER A 164 -5.40 6.12 -7.03
CA SER A 164 -4.92 6.90 -8.18
C SER A 164 -3.46 7.30 -8.01
N VAL A 165 -2.74 7.39 -9.13
CA VAL A 165 -1.34 7.81 -9.15
C VAL A 165 -1.20 9.22 -8.58
N ASP A 166 -2.00 10.17 -9.07
CA ASP A 166 -1.97 11.57 -8.62
C ASP A 166 -2.30 11.71 -7.12
N GLY A 167 -3.28 10.93 -6.64
CA GLY A 167 -3.66 10.93 -5.23
C GLY A 167 -2.52 10.42 -4.35
N ALA A 168 -1.88 9.31 -4.74
CA ALA A 168 -0.73 8.77 -4.03
C ALA A 168 0.48 9.72 -4.03
N ILE A 169 0.81 10.32 -5.19
CA ILE A 169 1.91 11.30 -5.30
C ILE A 169 1.68 12.47 -4.35
N MET A 170 0.48 13.04 -4.36
CA MET A 170 0.12 14.19 -3.52
C MET A 170 0.19 13.86 -2.02
N GLU A 171 -0.32 12.70 -1.60
CA GLU A 171 -0.31 12.30 -0.18
C GLU A 171 1.08 11.93 0.34
N LEU A 172 1.93 11.38 -0.52
CA LEU A 172 3.30 11.02 -0.18
C LEU A 172 4.30 12.18 -0.35
N GLY A 173 3.88 13.29 -0.97
CA GLY A 173 4.78 14.40 -1.32
C GLY A 173 5.89 13.99 -2.29
N LEU A 174 5.59 13.06 -3.20
CA LEU A 174 6.56 12.55 -4.17
C LEU A 174 6.77 13.54 -5.32
N PRO A 175 7.98 13.58 -5.92
CA PRO A 175 8.21 14.36 -7.12
C PRO A 175 7.47 13.76 -8.32
N ASP A 176 7.11 14.63 -9.27
CA ASP A 176 6.55 14.22 -10.55
C ASP A 176 7.56 13.38 -11.36
N GLY A 177 7.04 12.43 -12.16
CA GLY A 177 7.84 11.64 -13.10
C GLY A 177 8.50 10.37 -12.52
N LEU A 178 8.20 10.00 -11.28
CA LEU A 178 8.56 8.68 -10.76
C LEU A 178 7.88 7.55 -11.54
N MET A 179 8.52 6.38 -11.60
CA MET A 179 7.91 5.21 -12.20
C MET A 179 6.72 4.73 -11.36
N GLU A 180 5.67 4.24 -12.02
CA GLU A 180 4.46 3.74 -11.35
C GLU A 180 4.79 2.68 -10.29
N ALA A 181 5.77 1.81 -10.54
CA ALA A 181 6.23 0.79 -9.62
C ALA A 181 6.79 1.36 -8.30
N ASP A 182 7.52 2.48 -8.35
CA ASP A 182 8.07 3.15 -7.17
C ASP A 182 6.95 3.81 -6.36
N ILE A 183 5.98 4.41 -7.04
CA ILE A 183 4.81 5.03 -6.41
C ILE A 183 3.99 3.94 -5.69
N ILE A 184 3.75 2.80 -6.33
CA ILE A 184 3.07 1.65 -5.72
C ILE A 184 3.83 1.18 -4.48
N PHE A 185 5.16 1.04 -4.57
CA PHE A 185 6.00 0.62 -3.46
C PHE A 185 5.84 1.53 -2.23
N HIS A 186 6.02 2.84 -2.40
CA HIS A 186 5.90 3.80 -1.29
C HIS A 186 4.47 3.89 -0.76
N THR A 187 3.47 3.80 -1.63
CA THR A 187 2.05 3.77 -1.26
C THR A 187 1.75 2.59 -0.35
N VAL A 188 2.10 1.38 -0.77
CA VAL A 188 1.80 0.16 -0.01
C VAL A 188 2.60 0.11 1.29
N LYS A 189 3.87 0.54 1.28
CA LYS A 189 4.68 0.67 2.49
C LYS A 189 4.02 1.60 3.50
N ARG A 190 3.57 2.78 3.07
CA ARG A 190 2.90 3.76 3.93
C ARG A 190 1.58 3.22 4.50
N LEU A 191 0.72 2.68 3.63
CA LEU A 191 -0.57 2.11 4.06
C LEU A 191 -0.39 0.96 5.06
N PHE A 192 0.61 0.11 4.86
CA PHE A 192 0.89 -0.98 5.78
C PHE A 192 1.44 -0.50 7.13
N ALA A 193 2.36 0.47 7.13
CA ALA A 193 2.82 1.09 8.37
C ALA A 193 1.66 1.72 9.16
N ASP A 194 0.82 2.52 8.49
CA ASP A 194 -0.34 3.18 9.10
C ASP A 194 -1.37 2.17 9.62
N ALA A 195 -1.54 1.03 8.93
CA ALA A 195 -2.42 -0.05 9.37
C ALA A 195 -1.90 -0.70 10.66
N LEU A 196 -0.60 -0.98 10.76
CA LEU A 196 -0.01 -1.59 11.94
C LEU A 196 0.05 -0.63 13.14
N GLU A 197 0.21 0.68 12.92
CA GLU A 197 0.16 1.71 13.96
C GLU A 197 -1.21 1.81 14.65
N GLN A 198 -2.29 1.43 13.96
CA GLN A 198 -3.64 1.43 14.54
C GLN A 198 -3.94 0.20 15.39
N LEU A 199 -3.07 -0.81 15.36
CA LEU A 199 -3.25 -2.02 16.16
C LEU A 199 -2.58 -1.86 17.53
N PRO A 200 -3.20 -2.38 18.61
CA PRO A 200 -2.59 -2.38 19.94
C PRO A 200 -1.19 -3.01 19.94
N SER A 201 -0.21 -2.42 20.65
CA SER A 201 1.17 -2.93 20.60
C SER A 201 1.30 -4.35 21.18
N ASP A 202 0.38 -4.77 22.05
CA ASP A 202 0.32 -6.10 22.69
C ASP A 202 -0.11 -7.23 21.75
N VAL A 203 -0.65 -6.93 20.55
CA VAL A 203 -0.99 -7.98 19.56
C VAL A 203 0.21 -8.45 18.73
N PHE A 204 1.36 -7.79 18.87
CA PHE A 204 2.60 -8.21 18.24
C PHE A 204 3.41 -9.06 19.22
N PRO A 205 3.93 -10.22 18.80
CA PRO A 205 4.75 -11.04 19.68
C PRO A 205 5.94 -10.21 20.17
N GLU A 206 6.16 -10.19 21.49
CA GLU A 206 7.33 -9.56 22.08
C GLU A 206 8.58 -10.22 21.48
N ASP A 207 9.30 -9.47 20.65
CA ASP A 207 10.68 -9.83 20.37
C ASP A 207 11.49 -9.59 21.65
N ASN A 208 12.61 -10.28 21.82
CA ASN A 208 13.52 -10.09 22.96
C ASN A 208 14.05 -8.65 23.07
N SER A 209 13.73 -7.77 22.11
CA SER A 209 13.96 -6.34 22.16
C SER A 209 13.08 -5.67 23.21
N LYS A 210 13.69 -4.95 24.16
CA LYS A 210 13.01 -4.20 25.24
C LYS A 210 12.12 -3.03 24.77
N MET A 211 11.85 -2.89 23.47
CA MET A 211 11.05 -1.79 22.92
C MET A 211 9.61 -2.25 22.72
N ALA A 212 8.65 -1.50 23.30
CA ALA A 212 7.22 -1.81 23.22
C ALA A 212 6.68 -1.92 21.78
N ASP A 213 7.36 -1.30 20.80
CA ASP A 213 6.97 -1.33 19.38
C ASP A 213 7.90 -2.18 18.48
N GLY A 214 8.84 -2.93 19.08
CA GLY A 214 9.86 -3.67 18.31
C GLY A 214 9.26 -4.68 17.32
N GLY A 215 8.20 -5.40 17.73
CA GLY A 215 7.49 -6.33 16.85
C GLY A 215 6.80 -5.64 15.67
N ARG A 216 6.21 -4.46 15.89
CA ARG A 216 5.58 -3.66 14.84
C ARG A 216 6.60 -3.20 13.80
N GLU A 217 7.71 -2.62 14.25
CA GLU A 217 8.77 -2.13 13.36
C GLU A 217 9.42 -3.26 12.56
N LEU A 218 9.59 -4.44 13.17
CA LEU A 218 10.09 -5.63 12.49
C LEU A 218 9.17 -6.07 11.35
N GLU A 219 7.85 -6.08 11.56
CA GLU A 219 6.89 -6.43 10.50
C GLU A 219 6.88 -5.41 9.35
N ILE A 220 7.03 -4.12 9.65
CA ILE A 220 7.18 -3.07 8.62
C ILE A 220 8.43 -3.34 7.76
N LYS A 221 9.58 -3.61 8.39
CA LYS A 221 10.84 -3.93 7.69
C LYS A 221 10.73 -5.22 6.84
N ARG A 222 10.05 -6.25 7.36
CA ARG A 222 9.79 -7.48 6.60
C ARG A 222 8.91 -7.22 5.38
N ALA A 223 7.84 -6.44 5.53
CA ALA A 223 6.98 -6.07 4.41
C ALA A 223 7.74 -5.26 3.35
N GLU A 224 8.59 -4.33 3.75
CA GLU A 224 9.48 -3.59 2.84
C GLU A 224 10.39 -4.53 2.04
N GLN A 225 11.06 -5.49 2.69
CA GLN A 225 11.89 -6.47 2.00
C GLN A 225 11.11 -7.33 1.01
N ARG A 226 9.89 -7.74 1.37
CA ARG A 226 8.98 -8.51 0.49
C ARG A 226 8.54 -7.68 -0.71
N LEU A 227 8.21 -6.40 -0.51
CA LEU A 227 7.86 -5.46 -1.57
C LEU A 227 9.03 -5.28 -2.55
N LEU A 228 10.25 -5.06 -2.06
CA LEU A 228 11.44 -4.94 -2.91
C LEU A 228 11.69 -6.22 -3.71
N SER A 229 11.59 -7.38 -3.05
CA SER A 229 11.71 -8.69 -3.70
C SER A 229 10.64 -8.88 -4.77
N HIS A 230 9.41 -8.42 -4.52
CA HIS A 230 8.32 -8.46 -5.50
C HIS A 230 8.57 -7.55 -6.70
N LEU A 231 9.08 -6.33 -6.52
CA LEU A 231 9.42 -5.44 -7.63
C LEU A 231 10.44 -6.10 -8.58
N LEU A 232 11.42 -6.81 -8.01
CA LEU A 232 12.41 -7.56 -8.78
C LEU A 232 11.77 -8.72 -9.55
N LEU A 233 10.83 -9.44 -8.93
CA LEU A 233 10.10 -10.52 -9.61
C LEU A 233 9.18 -9.98 -10.71
N ASN A 234 8.47 -8.86 -10.49
CA ASN A 234 7.59 -8.26 -11.50
C ASN A 234 8.33 -7.62 -12.67
N SER A 235 9.64 -7.41 -12.55
CA SER A 235 10.46 -7.05 -13.72
C SER A 235 10.62 -8.21 -14.70
N SER A 236 10.04 -9.38 -14.40
CA SER A 236 10.13 -10.53 -15.28
C SER A 236 9.47 -10.28 -16.63
N THR A 237 10.17 -10.67 -17.68
CA THR A 237 9.68 -10.62 -19.05
C THR A 237 9.36 -12.01 -19.52
N VAL A 238 8.29 -12.14 -20.29
CA VAL A 238 7.95 -13.39 -20.95
C VAL A 238 7.98 -13.20 -22.45
N HIS A 239 8.70 -14.07 -23.15
CA HIS A 239 8.89 -14.03 -24.59
C HIS A 239 8.29 -15.28 -25.23
N THR A 240 7.61 -15.10 -26.36
CA THR A 240 7.19 -16.23 -27.20
C THR A 240 8.34 -16.61 -28.12
N ILE A 241 8.71 -17.89 -28.14
CA ILE A 241 9.72 -18.39 -29.06
C ILE A 241 9.02 -18.74 -30.38
N LEU A 242 9.38 -18.08 -31.48
CA LEU A 242 8.68 -18.31 -32.76
C LEU A 242 9.00 -19.68 -33.39
N SER A 243 10.15 -20.27 -33.07
CA SER A 243 10.60 -21.53 -33.68
C SER A 243 9.94 -22.77 -33.09
N ARG A 244 9.31 -22.68 -31.92
CA ARG A 244 8.66 -23.79 -31.19
C ARG A 244 7.51 -23.22 -30.35
N PRO A 245 6.37 -23.91 -30.15
CA PRO A 245 5.29 -23.44 -29.27
C PRO A 245 5.75 -23.48 -27.81
N ALA A 246 6.50 -22.44 -27.42
CA ALA A 246 7.20 -22.35 -26.16
C ALA A 246 7.23 -20.91 -25.66
N LEU A 247 7.15 -20.76 -24.35
CA LEU A 247 7.28 -19.50 -23.65
C LEU A 247 8.60 -19.49 -22.86
N SER A 248 9.30 -18.36 -22.89
CA SER A 248 10.51 -18.11 -22.11
C SER A 248 10.22 -17.05 -21.07
N LEU A 249 10.29 -17.39 -19.79
CA LEU A 249 10.18 -16.46 -18.67
C LEU A 249 11.61 -16.08 -18.25
N ASN A 250 11.90 -14.79 -18.11
CA ASN A 250 13.17 -14.28 -17.61
C ASN A 250 12.90 -13.36 -16.42
N TRP A 251 13.71 -13.43 -15.37
CA TRP A 251 13.60 -12.58 -14.18
C TRP A 251 14.99 -12.21 -13.65
N VAL A 252 15.03 -11.16 -12.83
CA VAL A 252 16.29 -10.70 -12.22
C VAL A 252 16.60 -11.56 -10.99
N VAL A 253 17.76 -12.20 -10.99
CA VAL A 253 18.28 -12.96 -9.83
C VAL A 253 19.10 -12.03 -8.95
N THR A 254 18.72 -11.90 -7.68
CA THR A 254 19.45 -11.06 -6.70
C THR A 254 20.38 -11.85 -5.80
N SER A 255 20.12 -13.14 -5.58
CA SER A 255 20.96 -14.02 -4.78
C SER A 255 21.10 -15.38 -5.45
N PRO A 256 22.33 -15.90 -5.65
CA PRO A 256 22.55 -17.20 -6.27
C PRO A 256 22.07 -18.38 -5.42
N GLN A 257 21.73 -18.16 -4.15
CA GLN A 257 21.29 -19.21 -3.22
C GLN A 257 19.76 -19.31 -3.08
N GLN A 258 19.00 -18.45 -3.76
CA GLN A 258 17.54 -18.45 -3.64
C GLN A 258 16.94 -19.45 -4.63
N ASN A 259 16.19 -20.42 -4.12
CA ASN A 259 15.42 -21.34 -4.94
C ASN A 259 14.12 -20.67 -5.37
N PHE A 260 13.77 -20.82 -6.64
CA PHE A 260 12.50 -20.37 -7.19
C PHE A 260 11.66 -21.56 -7.68
N GLU A 261 10.37 -21.50 -7.42
CA GLU A 261 9.39 -22.38 -8.05
C GLU A 261 8.64 -21.57 -9.11
N VAL A 262 8.68 -22.05 -10.35
CA VAL A 262 7.99 -21.47 -11.50
C VAL A 262 6.77 -22.33 -11.78
N GLN A 263 5.59 -21.71 -11.77
CA GLN A 263 4.34 -22.40 -12.11
C GLN A 263 3.78 -21.81 -13.39
N CYS A 264 3.45 -22.65 -14.37
CA CYS A 264 2.77 -22.25 -15.59
C CYS A 264 1.31 -22.70 -15.54
N HIS A 265 0.40 -21.74 -15.66
CA HIS A 265 -1.04 -21.95 -15.53
C HIS A 265 -1.77 -21.53 -16.80
N LYS A 266 -2.67 -22.39 -17.27
CA LYS A 266 -3.59 -22.10 -18.38
C LYS A 266 -4.68 -21.13 -17.91
N ALA A 267 -4.77 -19.95 -18.52
CA ALA A 267 -5.66 -18.87 -18.07
C ALA A 267 -7.13 -19.28 -18.10
N SER A 268 -7.58 -19.96 -19.16
CA SER A 268 -8.95 -20.46 -19.31
C SER A 268 -9.39 -21.40 -18.17
N ARG A 269 -8.44 -22.08 -17.50
CA ARG A 269 -8.71 -22.94 -16.34
C ARG A 269 -8.44 -22.24 -15.00
N CYS A 270 -7.46 -21.34 -14.94
CA CYS A 270 -6.85 -20.88 -13.70
C CYS A 270 -6.92 -19.37 -13.46
N ALA A 271 -7.63 -18.61 -14.30
CA ALA A 271 -7.75 -17.16 -14.14
C ALA A 271 -8.27 -16.74 -12.75
N TYR A 272 -9.13 -17.57 -12.13
CA TYR A 272 -9.63 -17.33 -10.77
C TYR A 272 -8.52 -17.34 -9.70
N LEU A 273 -7.38 -17.99 -9.95
CA LEU A 273 -6.26 -18.02 -9.01
C LEU A 273 -5.58 -16.66 -8.92
N TRP A 274 -5.57 -15.87 -10.00
CA TRP A 274 -4.81 -14.63 -10.11
C TRP A 274 -4.99 -13.68 -8.91
N ASP A 275 -6.23 -13.49 -8.47
CA ASP A 275 -6.56 -12.60 -7.34
C ASP A 275 -6.38 -13.24 -5.96
N SER A 276 -6.23 -14.57 -5.91
CA SER A 276 -6.06 -15.34 -4.67
C SER A 276 -4.59 -15.57 -4.30
N LEU A 277 -3.68 -15.53 -5.27
CA LEU A 277 -2.25 -15.77 -5.05
C LEU A 277 -1.56 -14.47 -4.64
N LEU A 278 -1.35 -14.34 -3.33
CA LEU A 278 -0.70 -13.18 -2.72
C LEU A 278 0.68 -13.55 -2.18
N THR A 279 0.77 -14.67 -1.46
CA THR A 279 2.00 -15.16 -0.82
C THR A 279 2.41 -16.54 -1.32
N ALA A 280 3.67 -16.92 -1.08
CA ALA A 280 4.17 -18.24 -1.43
C ALA A 280 3.37 -19.39 -0.79
N GLU A 281 2.84 -19.18 0.42
CA GLU A 281 1.97 -20.15 1.11
C GLU A 281 0.62 -20.37 0.39
N ASP A 282 0.09 -19.33 -0.26
CA ASP A 282 -1.11 -19.41 -1.10
C ASP A 282 -0.79 -20.15 -2.42
N ALA A 283 0.44 -20.02 -2.90
CA ALA A 283 0.90 -20.61 -4.15
C ALA A 283 1.47 -22.03 -4.03
N ARG A 284 1.36 -22.71 -2.89
CA ARG A 284 1.90 -24.07 -2.77
C ARG A 284 1.24 -25.04 -3.74
N SER A 285 2.05 -25.81 -4.47
CA SER A 285 1.59 -26.77 -5.48
C SER A 285 0.64 -27.84 -4.96
N ASP A 286 0.74 -28.24 -3.69
CA ASP A 286 -0.17 -29.19 -3.04
C ASP A 286 -1.56 -28.62 -2.71
N LYS A 287 -1.70 -27.28 -2.72
CA LYS A 287 -2.99 -26.59 -2.57
C LYS A 287 -3.66 -26.26 -3.90
N MET A 288 -3.00 -26.55 -5.02
CA MET A 288 -3.43 -26.16 -6.36
C MET A 288 -4.13 -27.31 -7.08
N PRO A 289 -5.48 -27.29 -7.21
CA PRO A 289 -6.22 -28.37 -7.88
C PRO A 289 -5.92 -28.49 -9.37
N CYS A 290 -5.31 -27.46 -9.97
CA CYS A 290 -4.88 -27.48 -11.37
C CYS A 290 -3.54 -28.20 -11.59
N ILE A 291 -2.70 -28.27 -10.55
CA ILE A 291 -1.35 -28.87 -10.58
C ILE A 291 -1.35 -30.25 -9.94
N ALA A 292 -2.07 -30.40 -8.81
CA ALA A 292 -2.12 -31.66 -8.09
C ALA A 292 -2.50 -32.77 -9.07
N PRO A 293 -1.66 -33.82 -9.24
CA PRO A 293 -2.10 -34.98 -9.98
C PRO A 293 -3.40 -35.40 -9.33
N LYS A 294 -4.48 -35.56 -10.11
CA LYS A 294 -5.68 -36.21 -9.58
C LYS A 294 -5.19 -37.51 -9.00
N GLY A 295 -5.16 -37.60 -7.66
CA GLY A 295 -4.73 -38.79 -6.96
C GLY A 295 -5.44 -39.95 -7.63
N GLU A 296 -4.63 -40.92 -8.06
CA GLU A 296 -5.05 -42.16 -8.69
C GLU A 296 -6.45 -42.53 -8.21
N ASP A 297 -7.42 -42.51 -9.13
CA ASP A 297 -8.75 -43.00 -8.81
C ASP A 297 -8.59 -44.38 -8.17
N SER A 298 -9.18 -44.47 -6.98
CA SER A 298 -9.34 -45.64 -6.14
C SER A 298 -9.43 -46.94 -6.96
N PRO A 299 -8.79 -48.04 -6.53
CA PRO A 299 -8.79 -49.33 -7.24
C PRO A 299 -10.15 -50.07 -7.30
N GLU A 300 -11.29 -49.37 -7.33
CA GLU A 300 -12.63 -49.94 -7.40
C GLU A 300 -13.43 -49.40 -8.58
N GLN A 301 -12.99 -49.70 -9.80
CA GLN A 301 -13.86 -50.09 -10.93
C GLN A 301 -12.99 -50.54 -12.11
N ARG A 302 -12.31 -51.67 -11.87
CA ARG A 302 -11.91 -52.57 -12.94
C ARG A 302 -13.18 -53.17 -13.55
N THR A 303 -13.50 -52.83 -14.80
CA THR A 303 -13.91 -53.78 -15.85
C THR A 303 -13.99 -53.04 -17.18
N ASP A 304 -13.45 -53.68 -18.22
CA ASP A 304 -13.51 -53.35 -19.64
C ASP A 304 -12.40 -52.44 -20.21
N GLN A 305 -11.35 -53.17 -20.57
CA GLN A 305 -10.08 -52.83 -21.22
C GLN A 305 -10.28 -52.44 -22.71
N ASN A 306 -9.24 -51.82 -23.28
CA ASN A 306 -8.99 -51.58 -24.72
C ASN A 306 -9.42 -50.25 -25.38
N LYS A 307 -9.22 -49.12 -24.71
CA LYS A 307 -8.82 -47.88 -25.42
C LYS A 307 -7.54 -47.33 -24.82
N SER A 308 -6.51 -47.22 -25.65
CA SER A 308 -5.24 -46.53 -25.37
C SER A 308 -5.54 -45.05 -25.12
N VAL A 309 -5.96 -44.70 -23.91
CA VAL A 309 -6.07 -43.31 -23.46
C VAL A 309 -4.65 -42.84 -23.22
N ILE A 310 -4.10 -42.07 -24.17
CA ILE A 310 -2.89 -41.29 -23.93
C ILE A 310 -3.18 -40.43 -22.70
N PRO A 311 -2.43 -40.57 -21.59
CA PRO A 311 -2.69 -39.79 -20.39
C PRO A 311 -2.67 -38.31 -20.77
N SER A 312 -3.78 -37.61 -20.49
CA SER A 312 -3.90 -36.18 -20.77
C SER A 312 -2.76 -35.46 -20.06
N VAL A 313 -1.87 -34.83 -20.82
CA VAL A 313 -0.78 -34.02 -20.26
C VAL A 313 -1.39 -32.98 -19.32
N PRO A 314 -0.87 -32.80 -18.09
CA PRO A 314 -1.39 -31.78 -17.19
C PRO A 314 -1.34 -30.40 -17.87
N THR A 315 -2.46 -29.70 -17.85
CA THR A 315 -2.60 -28.36 -18.45
C THR A 315 -1.82 -27.28 -17.69
N CYS A 316 -1.53 -27.51 -16.41
CA CYS A 316 -0.72 -26.63 -15.57
C CYS A 316 0.49 -27.40 -15.03
N ARG A 317 1.61 -26.72 -14.90
CA ARG A 317 2.91 -27.35 -14.62
C ARG A 317 3.67 -26.58 -13.56
N VAL A 318 4.50 -27.29 -12.83
CA VAL A 318 5.40 -26.73 -11.81
C VAL A 318 6.80 -27.20 -12.09
N CYS A 319 7.72 -26.25 -12.16
CA CYS A 319 9.15 -26.48 -12.29
C CYS A 319 9.86 -25.84 -11.10
N ARG A 320 10.72 -26.60 -10.43
CA ARG A 320 11.65 -26.05 -9.44
C ARG A 320 12.96 -25.77 -10.14
N SER A 321 13.27 -24.49 -10.34
CA SER A 321 14.54 -24.06 -10.90
C SER A 321 15.52 -23.83 -9.74
N GLY A 322 16.53 -24.69 -9.60
CA GLY A 322 17.61 -24.49 -8.64
C GLY A 322 18.70 -23.50 -9.09
N HIS A 323 18.40 -22.52 -9.94
CA HIS A 323 19.42 -21.87 -10.77
C HIS A 323 19.55 -20.36 -10.59
N SER A 324 20.81 -19.92 -10.63
CA SER A 324 21.31 -18.55 -10.78
C SER A 324 21.00 -17.90 -12.13
N GLU A 325 20.33 -18.61 -13.03
CA GLU A 325 20.25 -18.25 -14.45
C GLU A 325 19.18 -17.21 -14.75
N GLY A 326 18.13 -17.09 -13.93
CA GLY A 326 17.09 -16.08 -14.11
C GLY A 326 16.22 -16.31 -15.35
N TRP A 327 16.12 -17.56 -15.84
CA TRP A 327 15.24 -17.89 -16.95
C TRP A 327 14.64 -19.30 -16.84
N HIS A 328 13.48 -19.51 -17.47
CA HIS A 328 12.75 -20.78 -17.57
C HIS A 328 12.10 -20.91 -18.95
N TYR A 329 12.10 -22.10 -19.52
CA TYR A 329 11.38 -22.42 -20.75
C TYR A 329 10.24 -23.39 -20.48
N GLU A 330 9.07 -23.07 -21.00
CA GLU A 330 7.91 -23.95 -20.98
C GLU A 330 7.56 -24.38 -22.41
N TYR A 331 7.53 -25.70 -22.66
CA TYR A 331 7.33 -26.29 -23.98
C TYR A 331 6.00 -27.04 -24.09
N GLY A 332 5.49 -27.26 -25.29
CA GLY A 332 4.31 -28.11 -25.50
C GLY A 332 3.06 -27.52 -24.87
N LEU A 333 2.91 -26.20 -25.00
CA LEU A 333 1.71 -25.45 -24.66
C LEU A 333 0.72 -25.53 -25.84
N GLU A 334 -0.56 -25.58 -25.52
CA GLU A 334 -1.62 -25.55 -26.53
C GLU A 334 -1.59 -24.24 -27.34
N GLU A 335 -1.85 -24.35 -28.63
CA GLU A 335 -1.96 -23.17 -29.51
C GLU A 335 -3.20 -22.35 -29.14
N ASP A 336 -3.12 -21.03 -29.38
CA ASP A 336 -4.19 -20.06 -29.15
C ASP A 336 -4.72 -19.96 -27.70
N GLU A 337 -3.99 -20.54 -26.74
CA GLU A 337 -4.32 -20.46 -25.32
C GLU A 337 -3.45 -19.42 -24.61
N GLU A 338 -4.06 -18.69 -23.67
CA GLU A 338 -3.37 -17.75 -22.80
C GLU A 338 -2.82 -18.47 -21.57
N TYR A 339 -1.59 -18.12 -21.18
CA TYR A 339 -0.92 -18.67 -20.01
C TYR A 339 -0.39 -17.54 -19.13
N PHE A 340 -0.30 -17.83 -17.83
CA PHE A 340 0.40 -16.99 -16.89
C PHE A 340 1.37 -17.79 -16.04
N PHE A 341 2.42 -17.10 -15.60
CA PHE A 341 3.45 -17.63 -14.75
C PHE A 341 3.30 -17.08 -13.33
N VAL A 342 3.51 -17.96 -12.35
CA VAL A 342 3.63 -17.63 -10.94
C VAL A 342 5.06 -17.92 -10.52
N LEU A 343 5.76 -16.90 -10.02
CA LEU A 343 7.10 -16.99 -9.46
C LEU A 343 7.01 -16.99 -7.93
N VAL A 344 7.52 -18.05 -7.30
CA VAL A 344 7.40 -18.28 -5.86
C VAL A 344 8.78 -18.51 -5.24
N THR A 345 9.01 -17.97 -4.04
CA THR A 345 10.17 -18.32 -3.21
C THR A 345 9.73 -19.31 -2.12
N PRO A 346 9.80 -20.63 -2.34
CA PRO A 346 9.23 -21.62 -1.43
C PRO A 346 9.92 -21.67 -0.05
N SER A 347 11.13 -21.12 0.09
CA SER A 347 11.82 -21.03 1.38
C SER A 347 11.23 -19.99 2.32
N ASP A 348 10.44 -19.04 1.82
CA ASP A 348 9.73 -18.05 2.62
C ASP A 348 8.23 -18.09 2.28
N PRO A 349 7.39 -18.77 3.09
CA PRO A 349 5.94 -18.87 2.85
C PRO A 349 5.24 -17.50 2.84
N THR A 350 5.85 -16.47 3.42
CA THR A 350 5.30 -15.11 3.47
C THR A 350 5.78 -14.20 2.35
N SER A 351 6.69 -14.66 1.50
CA SER A 351 7.17 -13.90 0.33
C SER A 351 6.04 -13.66 -0.67
N PHE A 352 6.05 -12.52 -1.34
CA PHE A 352 5.03 -12.18 -2.33
C PHE A 352 5.29 -12.91 -3.64
N VAL A 353 4.21 -13.37 -4.28
CA VAL A 353 4.33 -14.05 -5.56
C VAL A 353 4.49 -13.03 -6.70
N GLY A 354 5.41 -13.30 -7.62
CA GLY A 354 5.48 -12.59 -8.90
C GLY A 354 4.46 -13.18 -9.86
N LEU A 355 3.74 -12.34 -10.61
CA LEU A 355 2.86 -12.81 -11.68
C LEU A 355 3.28 -12.21 -13.02
N SER A 356 3.22 -13.01 -14.07
CA SER A 356 3.42 -12.55 -15.44
C SER A 356 2.42 -13.20 -16.36
N SER A 357 1.67 -12.41 -17.13
CA SER A 357 0.74 -12.90 -18.15
C SER A 357 1.34 -12.73 -19.54
N VAL A 358 1.10 -13.70 -20.43
CA VAL A 358 1.35 -13.52 -21.86
C VAL A 358 0.09 -13.79 -22.63
N LYS A 359 -0.30 -12.79 -23.42
CA LYS A 359 -1.14 -13.04 -24.59
C LYS A 359 -0.21 -13.49 -25.69
N ARG A 360 -0.36 -14.72 -26.17
CA ARG A 360 0.35 -15.18 -27.36
C ARG A 360 -0.15 -14.28 -28.50
N THR A 361 0.68 -13.36 -28.97
CA THR A 361 0.32 -12.57 -30.15
C THR A 361 0.28 -13.50 -31.34
N ASP A 362 -0.83 -13.48 -32.07
CA ASP A 362 -1.06 -14.32 -33.25
C ASP A 362 0.20 -14.40 -34.11
N ALA A 363 0.71 -15.62 -34.25
CA ALA A 363 1.87 -15.91 -35.07
C ALA A 363 1.46 -15.89 -36.55
N HIS A 364 1.27 -14.70 -37.10
CA HIS A 364 1.57 -14.45 -38.51
C HIS A 364 1.89 -12.96 -38.72
N PRO A 365 3.16 -12.54 -38.58
CA PRO A 365 3.56 -11.29 -39.21
C PRO A 365 3.39 -11.46 -40.73
N GLN A 366 2.35 -10.85 -41.29
CA GLN A 366 2.34 -10.49 -42.71
C GLN A 366 3.64 -9.73 -42.99
N PRO A 367 4.38 -10.05 -44.07
CA PRO A 367 5.68 -9.45 -44.34
C PRO A 367 5.50 -7.93 -44.53
N ARG A 368 5.82 -7.14 -43.51
CA ARG A 368 5.92 -5.68 -43.63
C ARG A 368 7.36 -5.31 -43.92
N SER A 369 7.53 -4.68 -45.09
CA SER A 369 8.76 -4.08 -45.59
C SER A 369 9.39 -3.17 -44.55
N THR A 370 10.65 -3.44 -44.22
CA THR A 370 11.51 -2.73 -43.27
C THR A 370 11.72 -1.25 -43.63
N PRO A 371 11.50 -0.30 -42.71
CA PRO A 371 12.38 0.84 -42.54
C PRO A 371 13.35 0.57 -41.38
N SER A 372 14.59 0.96 -41.59
CA SER A 372 15.72 0.86 -40.67
C SER A 372 15.41 1.55 -39.33
N ILE A 373 15.27 0.78 -38.25
CA ILE A 373 15.23 1.32 -36.89
C ILE A 373 16.61 1.13 -36.29
N VAL A 374 17.28 2.25 -36.02
CA VAL A 374 18.55 2.36 -35.32
C VAL A 374 18.39 1.77 -33.90
N PRO A 375 19.36 0.98 -33.40
CA PRO A 375 19.27 0.34 -32.09
C PRO A 375 19.14 1.39 -30.99
N THR A 376 17.99 1.41 -30.32
CA THR A 376 17.79 2.12 -29.07
C THR A 376 18.73 1.52 -28.02
N SER A 377 19.50 2.37 -27.35
CA SER A 377 20.42 2.01 -26.28
C SER A 377 19.70 1.20 -25.21
N ARG A 378 20.32 0.09 -24.78
CA ARG A 378 19.86 -0.68 -23.62
C ARG A 378 19.68 0.30 -22.44
N PRO A 379 18.51 0.36 -21.79
CA PRO A 379 18.40 1.11 -20.55
C PRO A 379 19.42 0.53 -19.57
N SER A 380 20.35 1.37 -19.12
CA SER A 380 21.30 1.03 -18.08
C SER A 380 20.53 0.94 -16.76
N PHE A 381 20.27 -0.27 -16.29
CA PHE A 381 19.72 -0.48 -14.96
C PHE A 381 20.84 -0.24 -13.94
N ILE A 382 20.62 0.71 -13.02
CA ILE A 382 21.47 0.86 -11.84
C ILE A 382 21.08 -0.28 -10.88
N ALA A 383 21.97 -1.26 -10.68
CA ALA A 383 21.77 -2.27 -9.65
C ALA A 383 21.92 -1.61 -8.28
N ILE A 384 20.81 -1.53 -7.54
CA ILE A 384 20.76 -0.98 -6.19
C ILE A 384 21.37 -2.00 -5.23
N GLY A 385 22.55 -1.70 -4.67
CA GLY A 385 23.23 -2.58 -3.71
C GLY A 385 22.42 -2.80 -2.43
N PRO A 386 22.72 -3.85 -1.62
CA PRO A 386 21.91 -4.24 -0.45
C PRO A 386 21.68 -3.13 0.58
N ARG A 387 22.63 -2.19 0.71
CA ARG A 387 22.52 -1.05 1.65
C ARG A 387 21.59 0.06 1.17
N LEU A 388 21.35 0.16 -0.13
CA LEU A 388 20.42 1.13 -0.70
C LEU A 388 18.96 0.63 -0.66
N GLN A 389 18.74 -0.68 -0.49
CA GLN A 389 17.40 -1.26 -0.29
C GLN A 389 16.73 -0.76 1.00
N SER A 390 17.51 -0.40 2.02
CA SER A 390 17.02 0.20 3.27
C SER A 390 17.04 1.73 3.26
N LEU A 391 17.36 2.36 2.13
CA LEU A 391 17.45 3.81 2.03
C LEU A 391 16.05 4.39 1.92
N ASP A 392 15.54 4.99 2.99
CA ASP A 392 14.32 5.81 2.90
C ASP A 392 14.66 7.13 2.22
N ILE A 393 14.44 7.20 0.90
CA ILE A 393 14.64 8.43 0.11
C ILE A 393 13.86 9.62 0.68
N LEU A 394 12.73 9.38 1.37
CA LEU A 394 11.91 10.43 1.98
C LEU A 394 12.50 10.92 3.30
N ALA A 395 13.29 10.09 3.97
CA ALA A 395 14.03 10.50 5.15
C ALA A 395 15.26 11.34 4.79
N ILE A 396 15.61 11.51 3.51
CA ILE A 396 16.79 12.27 3.10
C ILE A 396 16.46 13.77 2.98
N ASP A 397 17.30 14.61 3.56
CA ASP A 397 17.29 16.06 3.34
C ASP A 397 17.65 16.36 1.88
N THR A 398 16.66 16.82 1.11
CA THR A 398 16.83 17.11 -0.33
C THR A 398 17.86 18.20 -0.60
N ASP A 399 18.16 19.06 0.38
CA ASP A 399 19.22 20.08 0.26
C ASP A 399 20.64 19.52 0.49
N ARG A 400 20.75 18.26 0.94
CA ARG A 400 22.02 17.59 1.28
C ARG A 400 22.26 16.35 0.42
N TRP A 401 22.01 16.48 -0.88
CA TRP A 401 22.37 15.49 -1.90
C TRP A 401 23.73 15.81 -2.50
N TYR A 402 24.63 14.84 -2.46
CA TYR A 402 25.94 14.89 -3.08
C TYR A 402 25.98 13.91 -4.25
N GLU A 403 26.17 14.44 -5.44
CA GLU A 403 26.40 13.62 -6.64
C GLU A 403 27.87 13.69 -7.01
N GLU A 404 28.50 12.53 -7.22
CA GLU A 404 29.84 12.43 -7.79
C GLU A 404 29.78 11.52 -9.02
N ARG A 405 30.43 11.95 -10.12
CA ARG A 405 30.52 11.18 -11.36
C ARG A 405 31.92 10.61 -11.48
N SER A 406 32.04 9.28 -11.58
CA SER A 406 33.31 8.63 -11.89
C SER A 406 33.57 8.60 -13.40
N PHE A 407 34.84 8.45 -13.80
CA PHE A 407 35.21 8.16 -15.18
C PHE A 407 34.51 6.86 -15.62
N GLY A 408 33.54 6.98 -16.53
CA GLY A 408 32.72 5.86 -17.02
C GLY A 408 31.20 5.99 -16.80
N ASN A 409 30.65 7.19 -16.63
CA ASN A 409 29.21 7.47 -16.46
C ASN A 409 28.53 6.85 -15.23
N MET A 410 29.29 6.31 -14.27
CA MET A 410 28.72 5.91 -12.99
C MET A 410 28.43 7.16 -12.15
N ARG A 411 27.17 7.30 -11.73
CA ARG A 411 26.70 8.34 -10.81
C ARG A 411 26.60 7.71 -9.42
N ALA A 412 27.37 8.22 -8.46
CA ALA A 412 27.17 7.94 -7.05
C ALA A 412 26.37 9.10 -6.44
N VAL A 413 25.32 8.78 -5.69
CA VAL A 413 24.51 9.75 -4.95
C VAL A 413 24.60 9.42 -3.47
N ILE A 414 25.00 10.40 -2.65
CA ILE A 414 24.97 10.32 -1.19
C ILE A 414 23.95 11.35 -0.72
N GLY A 415 22.89 10.90 -0.06
CA GLY A 415 21.92 11.77 0.59
C GLY A 415 22.05 11.67 2.10
N ILE A 416 22.01 12.80 2.80
CA ILE A 416 22.05 12.83 4.27
C ILE A 416 20.63 12.83 4.84
N VAL A 417 20.39 12.02 5.88
CA VAL A 417 19.07 11.88 6.52
C VAL A 417 18.67 13.17 7.26
N ASN A 418 17.40 13.53 7.16
CA ASN A 418 16.73 14.61 7.90
C ASN A 418 17.06 14.52 9.39
N GLY A 419 17.60 15.60 9.94
CA GLY A 419 17.95 15.70 11.36
C GLY A 419 19.40 15.35 11.73
N GLU A 420 20.21 14.83 10.81
CA GLU A 420 21.66 14.71 11.06
C GLU A 420 22.30 16.11 11.13
N LYS A 421 23.22 16.31 12.09
CA LYS A 421 23.93 17.59 12.25
C LYS A 421 24.77 17.89 11.00
N TYR A 422 24.85 19.17 10.65
CA TYR A 422 25.80 19.64 9.64
C TYR A 422 27.23 19.33 10.08
N LEU A 423 28.04 18.79 9.17
CA LEU A 423 29.47 18.66 9.43
C LEU A 423 30.12 20.06 9.37
N PRO A 424 31.12 20.37 10.21
CA PRO A 424 31.77 21.68 10.22
C PRO A 424 32.32 22.13 8.85
N ASP A 425 32.75 21.17 8.03
CA ASP A 425 33.33 21.40 6.70
C ASP A 425 32.34 21.14 5.55
N GLU A 426 31.04 21.05 5.84
CA GLU A 426 30.00 20.84 4.85
C GLU A 426 29.79 22.11 4.02
N THR A 427 30.71 22.38 3.10
CA THR A 427 30.55 23.45 2.13
C THR A 427 29.43 23.06 1.16
N ARG A 428 28.41 23.91 1.01
CA ARG A 428 27.38 23.75 -0.04
C ARG A 428 28.09 23.62 -1.39
N LYS A 429 28.30 22.40 -1.89
CA LYS A 429 28.78 22.20 -3.26
C LYS A 429 27.68 22.69 -4.20
N ARG A 430 28.05 23.73 -4.95
CA ARG A 430 27.31 24.48 -5.99
C ARG A 430 25.96 23.87 -6.41
N ARG A 431 24.90 24.67 -6.19
CA ARG A 431 23.59 24.62 -6.85
C ARG A 431 23.75 24.12 -8.30
N ARG A 432 22.92 23.15 -8.73
CA ARG A 432 22.83 22.68 -10.13
C ARG A 432 23.08 23.87 -11.05
N VAL A 433 24.16 23.82 -11.82
CA VAL A 433 24.36 24.74 -12.93
C VAL A 433 23.10 24.60 -13.78
N GLN A 434 22.30 25.66 -13.88
CA GLN A 434 21.23 25.71 -14.87
C GLN A 434 21.92 25.45 -16.21
N GLU A 435 21.52 24.36 -16.87
CA GLU A 435 21.95 24.10 -18.24
C GLU A 435 21.40 25.25 -19.08
N ASP A 436 22.28 26.20 -19.41
CA ASP A 436 22.02 27.14 -20.50
C ASP A 436 21.90 26.31 -21.79
N GLN A 437 20.67 26.07 -22.22
CA GLN A 437 20.31 25.78 -23.61
C GLN A 437 19.11 26.64 -24.01
#